data_AF-A0A814EJK7-F1
#
_entry.id   AF-A0A814EJK7-F1
#
_cell.length_a   1.000
_cell.length_b   1.000
_cell.length_c   1.000
_cell.angle_alpha   90.00
_cell.angle_beta   90.00
_cell.angle_gamma   90.00
#
_symmetry.space_group_name_H-M   'P 1'
#
loop_
_entity.id
_entity.type
_entity.pdbx_description
1 polymer ?
#
loop_
_entity_poly.entity_id
_entity_poly.type
_entity_poly.pdbx_seq_one_letter_code
_entity_poly.pdbx_strand_id
1 'polypeptide(L)'
;MSWFDTLIRRSKQYSTDHENEQTINHDNLSELYVACFEGDLDRAHRYLSKTPFAEINRRECNGSTALHAAVQCGHIEMIDLLLNKYGVMRHLCDNQGRTAYDLAKSNEIRRLFQRPTSNGNRFCEKPDSLEMFSSFQKNNKEKSTFKRVETYGSYDEVRRRETLATFYEFQRTKTNNDFLYNFIFQRSIKRTEKEQLEVLLMIIEQSINPSDLNYNKAMELFHEFSKNKNPESLIRLYTLETPLYRFINRGDDSKMIFATLMNNCKDLLYGRSFTGTTYRGLGMTSDDLQIYHWARENPDRYLQLNTFCSSTLDEPLAKMYADANANEQQKQVLIIFNFLRPSVNAIGLYQISNQLHSYSDFQDEQEVLIVPGIAFSVTNIEQTSSLITISMTHLNLIEKMAEFENILIDEQLSSY
;
A
#
# COMPACT_ATOMS: atom_id res chain seq x y z
N MET A 1 -13.48 23.37 -28.80
CA MET A 1 -12.02 23.37 -28.63
C MET A 1 -11.74 23.04 -27.19
N SER A 2 -11.11 21.89 -26.96
CA SER A 2 -11.05 21.25 -25.64
C SER A 2 -9.94 21.86 -24.80
N TRP A 3 -10.19 22.04 -23.50
CA TRP A 3 -9.19 22.42 -22.51
C TRP A 3 -7.93 21.52 -22.58
N PHE A 4 -8.09 20.27 -23.06
CA PHE A 4 -7.03 19.31 -23.39
C PHE A 4 -6.02 19.81 -24.45
N ASP A 5 -6.43 20.59 -25.46
CA ASP A 5 -5.54 21.06 -26.53
C ASP A 5 -4.58 22.18 -26.04
N THR A 6 -4.96 22.87 -24.97
CA THR A 6 -4.17 23.96 -24.38
C THR A 6 -3.05 23.43 -23.49
N LEU A 7 -3.24 22.24 -22.88
CA LEU A 7 -2.28 21.61 -21.97
C LEU A 7 -1.15 20.89 -22.73
N ILE A 8 -1.46 20.26 -23.88
CA ILE A 8 -0.47 19.60 -24.75
C ILE A 8 0.46 20.60 -25.44
N ARG A 9 -0.01 21.80 -25.76
CA ARG A 9 0.85 22.86 -26.31
C ARG A 9 1.87 23.39 -25.31
N ARG A 10 1.57 23.34 -24.01
CA ARG A 10 2.49 23.74 -22.94
C ARG A 10 3.55 22.69 -22.60
N SER A 11 3.26 21.39 -22.79
CA SER A 11 4.22 20.32 -22.50
C SER A 11 5.25 20.05 -23.60
N LYS A 12 5.03 20.55 -24.82
CA LYS A 12 5.91 20.31 -25.98
C LYS A 12 6.97 21.38 -26.23
N GLN A 13 7.11 22.39 -25.37
CA GLN A 13 7.99 23.53 -25.65
C GLN A 13 9.41 23.40 -25.08
N TYR A 14 9.73 22.31 -24.37
CA TYR A 14 11.08 22.10 -23.84
C TYR A 14 11.50 20.64 -23.98
N SER A 15 12.01 20.29 -25.17
CA SER A 15 12.85 19.12 -25.34
C SER A 15 13.75 19.34 -26.56
N THR A 16 14.99 19.72 -26.30
CA THR A 16 16.14 19.48 -27.20
C THR A 16 17.40 19.42 -26.33
N ASP A 17 18.07 18.28 -26.41
CA ASP A 17 19.33 17.94 -25.77
C ASP A 17 20.48 18.87 -26.19
N HIS A 18 21.49 19.01 -25.32
CA HIS A 18 22.88 18.69 -25.65
C HIS A 18 23.76 18.67 -24.39
N GLU A 19 24.54 17.59 -24.28
CA GLU A 19 25.62 17.34 -23.33
C GLU A 19 26.71 18.43 -23.39
N ASN A 20 27.25 18.82 -22.24
CA ASN A 20 28.67 19.17 -22.03
C ASN A 20 28.94 19.39 -20.53
N GLU A 21 30.04 18.81 -20.01
CA GLU A 21 30.58 19.08 -18.68
C GLU A 21 30.73 20.60 -18.44
N GLN A 22 29.98 21.15 -17.49
CA GLN A 22 30.16 22.52 -17.03
C GLN A 22 30.02 22.61 -15.51
N THR A 23 31.03 23.23 -14.91
CA THR A 23 30.99 23.88 -13.60
C THR A 23 29.59 24.41 -13.26
N ILE A 24 29.11 24.07 -12.06
CA ILE A 24 27.77 24.42 -11.55
C ILE A 24 27.57 25.94 -11.64
N ASN A 25 26.95 26.42 -12.71
CA ASN A 25 26.48 27.79 -12.82
C ASN A 25 25.26 27.93 -11.90
N HIS A 26 25.37 28.78 -10.88
CA HIS A 26 24.26 29.11 -9.97
C HIS A 26 23.07 29.80 -10.67
N ASP A 27 23.21 30.17 -11.95
CA ASP A 27 22.24 30.98 -12.71
C ASP A 27 21.03 30.22 -13.29
N ASN A 28 20.94 28.88 -13.13
CA ASN A 28 19.82 28.09 -13.69
C ASN A 28 19.01 27.27 -12.66
N LEU A 29 19.25 27.48 -11.37
CA LEU A 29 18.49 26.80 -10.31
C LEU A 29 17.05 27.32 -10.25
N SER A 30 16.09 26.45 -9.92
CA SER A 30 14.72 26.87 -9.63
C SER A 30 14.70 27.88 -8.47
N GLU A 31 13.82 28.87 -8.55
CA GLU A 31 13.62 29.82 -7.45
C GLU A 31 13.24 29.13 -6.14
N LEU A 32 12.43 28.06 -6.21
CA LEU A 32 12.09 27.25 -5.05
C LEU A 32 13.32 26.56 -4.46
N TYR A 33 14.22 26.05 -5.31
CA TYR A 33 15.43 25.37 -4.86
C TYR A 33 16.33 26.33 -4.09
N VAL A 34 16.53 27.55 -4.62
CA VAL A 34 17.34 28.59 -3.96
C VAL A 34 16.72 28.98 -2.61
N ALA A 35 15.40 29.23 -2.56
CA ALA A 35 14.73 29.55 -1.30
C ALA A 35 14.85 28.42 -0.27
N CYS A 36 14.76 27.16 -0.71
CA CYS A 36 14.92 25.99 0.16
C CYS A 36 16.37 25.77 0.60
N PHE A 37 17.35 26.15 -0.21
CA PHE A 37 18.77 26.10 0.15
C PHE A 37 19.10 27.16 1.20
N GLU A 38 18.60 28.38 1.02
CA GLU A 38 18.80 29.53 1.92
C GLU A 38 17.96 29.45 3.20
N GLY A 39 16.87 28.68 3.19
CA GLY A 39 15.91 28.62 4.30
C GLY A 39 14.91 29.79 4.32
N ASP A 40 14.76 30.51 3.22
CA ASP A 40 13.85 31.66 3.09
C ASP A 40 12.40 31.18 2.92
N LEU A 41 11.71 31.00 4.05
CA LEU A 41 10.31 30.56 4.12
C LEU A 41 9.37 31.50 3.37
N ASP A 42 9.55 32.82 3.46
CA ASP A 42 8.65 33.79 2.84
C ASP A 42 8.75 33.75 1.31
N ARG A 43 9.97 33.60 0.79
CA ARG A 43 10.19 33.41 -0.64
C ARG A 43 9.62 32.07 -1.11
N ALA A 44 9.84 30.99 -0.36
CA ALA A 44 9.28 29.68 -0.68
C ALA A 44 7.75 29.71 -0.70
N HIS A 45 7.08 30.26 0.33
CA HIS A 45 5.62 30.37 0.37
C HIS A 45 5.06 31.18 -0.81
N ARG A 46 5.68 32.33 -1.14
CA ARG A 46 5.24 33.16 -2.27
C ARG A 46 5.36 32.44 -3.60
N TYR A 47 6.43 31.69 -3.81
CA TYR A 47 6.60 30.89 -5.01
C TYR A 47 5.61 29.72 -5.05
N LEU A 48 5.56 28.90 -4.00
CA LEU A 48 4.70 27.71 -3.91
C LEU A 48 3.21 28.05 -4.08
N SER A 49 2.74 29.19 -3.58
CA SER A 49 1.33 29.61 -3.73
C SER A 49 0.90 29.92 -5.17
N LYS A 50 1.83 30.09 -6.11
CA LYS A 50 1.55 30.49 -7.50
C LYS A 50 2.02 29.47 -8.53
N THR A 51 2.72 28.42 -8.08
CA THR A 51 3.42 27.47 -8.95
C THR A 51 2.65 26.16 -9.08
N PRO A 52 2.47 25.63 -10.31
CA PRO A 52 1.86 24.31 -10.51
C PRO A 52 2.64 23.16 -9.85
N PHE A 53 1.94 22.09 -9.47
CA PHE A 53 2.54 20.92 -8.80
C PHE A 53 3.67 20.24 -9.60
N ALA A 54 3.63 20.26 -10.93
CA ALA A 54 4.73 19.71 -11.73
C ALA A 54 6.04 20.51 -11.55
N GLU A 55 5.96 21.83 -11.34
CA GLU A 55 7.12 22.72 -11.25
C GLU A 55 7.71 22.77 -9.83
N ILE A 56 6.91 22.58 -8.77
CA ILE A 56 7.43 22.47 -7.40
C ILE A 56 8.34 21.23 -7.23
N ASN A 57 8.14 20.21 -8.06
CA ASN A 57 8.91 18.96 -8.09
C ASN A 57 10.02 18.95 -9.15
N ARG A 58 10.36 20.11 -9.73
CA ARG A 58 11.44 20.24 -10.71
C ARG A 58 12.74 19.68 -10.15
N ARG A 59 13.44 18.89 -10.97
CA ARG A 59 14.77 18.37 -10.70
C ARG A 59 15.83 19.30 -11.31
N GLU A 60 16.84 19.61 -10.53
CA GLU A 60 18.00 20.39 -10.96
C GLU A 60 18.98 19.55 -11.77
N CYS A 61 20.08 20.15 -12.24
CA CYS A 61 21.08 19.48 -13.08
C CYS A 61 21.68 18.21 -12.45
N ASN A 62 21.79 18.17 -11.12
CA ASN A 62 22.26 17.01 -10.35
C ASN A 62 21.12 16.03 -9.97
N GLY A 63 19.92 16.23 -10.50
CA GLY A 63 18.72 15.44 -10.20
C GLY A 63 18.03 15.82 -8.89
N SER A 64 18.61 16.68 -8.06
CA SER A 64 18.05 17.09 -6.77
C SER A 64 16.80 17.96 -6.94
N THR A 65 15.88 17.85 -5.99
CA THR A 65 14.69 18.71 -5.89
C THR A 65 14.87 19.75 -4.77
N ALA A 66 13.95 20.70 -4.67
CA ALA A 66 13.93 21.66 -3.56
C ALA A 66 13.85 20.97 -2.18
N LEU A 67 13.18 19.83 -2.07
CA LEU A 67 13.14 19.03 -0.84
C LEU A 67 14.54 18.49 -0.45
N HIS A 68 15.37 18.09 -1.42
CA HIS A 68 16.75 17.67 -1.15
C HIS A 68 17.55 18.82 -0.55
N ALA A 69 17.42 20.03 -1.10
CA ALA A 69 18.12 21.21 -0.58
C ALA A 69 17.71 21.53 0.86
N ALA A 70 16.40 21.57 1.13
CA ALA A 70 15.88 21.83 2.48
C ALA A 70 16.39 20.81 3.51
N VAL A 71 16.39 19.51 3.16
CA VAL A 71 16.88 18.44 4.03
C VAL A 71 18.40 18.51 4.24
N GLN A 72 19.17 18.71 3.17
CA GLN A 72 20.62 18.75 3.24
C GLN A 72 21.15 19.91 4.09
N CYS A 73 20.45 21.06 4.03
CA CYS A 73 20.72 22.24 4.85
C CYS A 73 20.10 22.15 6.25
N GLY A 74 19.14 21.24 6.48
CA GLY A 74 18.53 21.00 7.80
C GLY A 74 17.45 22.01 8.20
N HIS A 75 16.80 22.64 7.23
CA HIS A 75 15.77 23.66 7.48
C HIS A 75 14.42 23.02 7.85
N ILE A 76 14.26 22.65 9.12
CA ILE A 76 13.09 21.89 9.63
C ILE A 76 11.75 22.50 9.22
N GLU A 77 11.56 23.80 9.44
CA GLU A 77 10.30 24.49 9.10
C GLU A 77 10.03 24.50 7.58
N MET A 78 11.09 24.57 6.77
CA MET A 78 10.97 24.47 5.30
C MET A 78 10.60 23.04 4.87
N ILE A 79 11.18 22.03 5.50
CA ILE A 79 10.86 20.62 5.23
C ILE A 79 9.40 20.34 5.58
N ASP A 80 8.95 20.79 6.75
CA ASP A 80 7.54 20.68 7.18
C ASP A 80 6.60 21.39 6.19
N LEU A 81 6.94 22.60 5.77
CA LEU A 81 6.19 23.35 4.76
C LEU A 81 6.00 22.55 3.47
N LEU A 82 7.09 22.02 2.91
CA LEU A 82 7.07 21.29 1.65
C LEU A 82 6.29 19.98 1.77
N LEU A 83 6.54 19.19 2.82
CA LEU A 83 5.95 17.87 3.00
C LEU A 83 4.47 17.96 3.39
N ASN A 84 4.14 18.79 4.37
CA ASN A 84 2.83 18.77 5.01
C ASN A 84 1.85 19.83 4.50
N LYS A 85 2.33 20.92 3.86
CA LYS A 85 1.43 21.93 3.26
C LYS A 85 1.35 21.90 1.75
N TYR A 86 2.40 21.45 1.05
CA TYR A 86 2.45 21.45 -0.42
C TYR A 86 2.56 20.04 -1.06
N GLY A 87 2.73 18.99 -0.25
CA GLY A 87 2.60 17.60 -0.70
C GLY A 87 3.63 17.20 -1.74
N VAL A 88 4.84 17.77 -1.68
CA VAL A 88 5.91 17.50 -2.66
C VAL A 88 6.21 16.01 -2.78
N MET A 89 6.71 15.59 -3.94
CA MET A 89 7.08 14.20 -4.18
C MET A 89 8.29 13.80 -3.33
N ARG A 90 8.04 12.91 -2.38
CA ARG A 90 9.02 12.37 -1.42
C ARG A 90 10.02 11.40 -2.05
N HIS A 91 9.61 10.72 -3.12
CA HIS A 91 10.32 9.59 -3.72
C HIS A 91 11.25 9.95 -4.87
N LEU A 92 11.31 11.22 -5.27
CA LEU A 92 12.23 11.63 -6.33
C LEU A 92 13.66 11.47 -5.84
N CYS A 93 14.51 10.89 -6.69
CA CYS A 93 15.93 10.68 -6.41
C CYS A 93 16.81 11.71 -7.11
N ASP A 94 17.95 12.05 -6.50
CA ASP A 94 19.06 12.71 -7.18
C ASP A 94 19.75 11.79 -8.21
N ASN A 95 20.76 12.31 -8.92
CA ASN A 95 21.52 11.52 -9.91
C ASN A 95 22.36 10.39 -9.27
N GLN A 96 22.50 10.36 -7.94
CA GLN A 96 23.11 9.26 -7.20
C GLN A 96 22.08 8.23 -6.73
N GLY A 97 20.81 8.39 -7.09
CA GLY A 97 19.73 7.47 -6.70
C GLY A 97 19.25 7.65 -5.26
N ARG A 98 19.63 8.75 -4.59
CA ARG A 98 19.24 9.04 -3.21
C ARG A 98 17.99 9.90 -3.17
N THR A 99 17.05 9.56 -2.29
CA THR A 99 15.92 10.42 -1.95
C THR A 99 16.34 11.54 -1.00
N ALA A 100 15.47 12.54 -0.82
CA ALA A 100 15.71 13.56 0.20
C ALA A 100 15.84 12.96 1.61
N TYR A 101 15.08 11.89 1.91
CA TYR A 101 15.18 11.18 3.19
C TYR A 101 16.58 10.59 3.41
N ASP A 102 17.20 10.03 2.38
CA ASP A 102 18.54 9.43 2.47
C ASP A 102 19.63 10.47 2.80
N LEU A 103 19.36 11.75 2.54
CA LEU A 103 20.25 12.86 2.89
C LEU A 103 20.04 13.40 4.32
N ALA A 104 19.03 12.91 5.05
CA ALA A 104 18.70 13.39 6.39
C ALA A 104 19.80 13.04 7.42
N LYS A 105 20.41 14.07 8.00
CA LYS A 105 21.53 13.96 8.95
C LYS A 105 21.12 13.72 10.41
N SER A 106 19.87 14.00 10.76
CA SER A 106 19.37 13.89 12.14
C SER A 106 18.07 13.08 12.22
N ASN A 107 17.84 12.47 13.37
CA ASN A 107 16.58 11.75 13.65
C ASN A 107 15.38 12.69 13.66
N GLU A 108 15.57 13.97 14.02
CA GLU A 108 14.52 14.98 13.97
C GLU A 108 14.02 15.21 12.55
N ILE A 109 14.93 15.38 11.57
CA ILE A 109 14.54 15.51 10.17
C ILE A 109 13.89 14.21 9.67
N ARG A 110 14.42 13.04 10.04
CA ARG A 110 13.84 11.75 9.64
C ARG A 110 12.40 11.60 10.11
N ARG A 111 12.05 12.07 11.31
CA ARG A 111 10.67 12.02 11.83
C ARG A 111 9.69 12.86 10.99
N LEU A 112 10.12 13.93 10.34
CA LEU A 112 9.26 14.71 9.43
C LEU A 112 8.81 13.89 8.21
N PHE A 113 9.52 12.80 7.91
CA PHE A 113 9.16 11.90 6.83
C PHE A 113 8.15 10.84 7.24
N GLN A 114 7.82 10.66 8.52
CA GLN A 114 6.82 9.69 8.95
C GLN A 114 5.40 10.13 8.54
N ARG A 115 4.48 9.18 8.38
CA ARG A 115 3.07 9.50 8.11
C ARG A 115 2.44 10.23 9.30
N PRO A 116 1.46 11.13 9.06
CA PRO A 116 0.74 11.80 10.14
C PRO A 116 0.02 10.77 11.01
N THR A 117 0.08 10.90 12.33
CA THR A 117 -0.63 10.00 13.27
C THR A 117 -2.13 10.30 13.42
N SER A 118 -2.64 11.33 12.74
CA SER A 118 -4.05 11.74 12.80
C SER A 118 -5.00 10.78 12.07
N ASN A 119 -6.26 10.71 12.53
CA ASN A 119 -7.36 9.96 11.90
C ASN A 119 -7.50 10.29 10.41
N GLY A 120 -7.01 9.43 9.53
CA GLY A 120 -6.62 9.94 8.21
C GLY A 120 -5.94 8.96 7.29
N ASN A 121 -5.11 8.09 7.86
CA ASN A 121 -4.22 7.21 7.12
C ASN A 121 -4.56 5.73 7.29
N ARG A 122 -3.93 4.88 6.47
CA ARG A 122 -4.14 3.42 6.43
C ARG A 122 -3.62 2.65 7.66
N PHE A 123 -2.72 3.24 8.46
CA PHE A 123 -2.21 2.64 9.69
C PHE A 123 -3.19 2.84 10.86
N CYS A 124 -3.91 3.96 10.86
CA CYS A 124 -4.79 4.42 11.94
C CYS A 124 -6.26 4.02 11.79
N GLU A 125 -6.59 3.10 10.87
CA GLU A 125 -7.97 2.61 10.74
C GLU A 125 -8.40 1.81 11.97
N LYS A 126 -9.63 2.07 12.44
CA LYS A 126 -10.23 1.34 13.55
C LYS A 126 -10.55 -0.12 13.16
N PRO A 127 -10.54 -1.03 14.13
CA PRO A 127 -11.01 -2.41 13.94
C PRO A 127 -12.52 -2.52 13.66
N ASP A 128 -13.31 -1.45 13.90
CA ASP A 128 -14.77 -1.40 13.68
C ASP A 128 -15.21 -1.85 12.27
N SER A 129 -14.29 -1.91 11.30
CA SER A 129 -14.42 -2.77 10.15
C SER A 129 -14.31 -4.24 10.59
N LEU A 130 -15.30 -4.78 11.31
CA LEU A 130 -15.45 -6.21 11.62
C LEU A 130 -15.34 -7.12 10.39
N GLU A 131 -15.42 -6.54 9.18
CA GLU A 131 -15.00 -7.20 7.94
C GLU A 131 -13.54 -7.64 7.98
N MET A 132 -12.63 -6.96 8.69
CA MET A 132 -11.21 -7.26 8.74
C MET A 132 -10.97 -8.71 9.08
N PHE A 133 -11.75 -9.36 9.96
CA PHE A 133 -11.55 -10.77 10.26
C PHE A 133 -12.86 -11.57 10.25
N SER A 134 -12.90 -12.63 9.45
CA SER A 134 -13.95 -13.66 9.52
C SER A 134 -13.41 -14.98 10.10
N SER A 135 -14.26 -15.68 10.85
CA SER A 135 -13.95 -16.94 11.52
C SER A 135 -14.34 -18.17 10.69
N PHE A 136 -13.45 -19.16 10.50
CA PHE A 136 -13.72 -20.32 9.64
C PHE A 136 -13.79 -21.71 10.29
N GLN A 137 -14.94 -22.35 10.05
CA GLN A 137 -15.30 -23.79 10.03
C GLN A 137 -14.36 -24.82 9.37
N LYS A 138 -13.58 -25.66 10.08
CA LYS A 138 -13.13 -26.95 9.51
C LYS A 138 -14.35 -27.87 9.36
N ASN A 139 -14.86 -28.06 8.14
CA ASN A 139 -15.97 -28.98 7.89
C ASN A 139 -15.48 -30.44 7.88
N ASN A 140 -15.96 -31.25 8.83
CA ASN A 140 -15.60 -32.68 9.02
C ASN A 140 -16.51 -33.66 8.25
N LYS A 141 -17.13 -33.25 7.13
CA LYS A 141 -17.97 -34.15 6.34
C LYS A 141 -17.59 -34.08 4.86
N GLU A 142 -16.64 -34.91 4.48
CA GLU A 142 -16.83 -35.91 3.43
C GLU A 142 -15.63 -36.86 3.41
N LYS A 143 -15.87 -38.13 3.73
CA LYS A 143 -14.91 -39.20 3.48
C LYS A 143 -14.96 -39.51 1.99
N SER A 144 -13.90 -39.17 1.27
CA SER A 144 -13.63 -39.77 -0.03
C SER A 144 -12.17 -40.19 -0.06
N THR A 145 -11.98 -41.46 -0.39
CA THR A 145 -10.69 -42.14 -0.52
C THR A 145 -9.95 -41.59 -1.72
N PHE A 146 -8.76 -41.01 -1.52
CA PHE A 146 -7.95 -40.47 -2.60
C PHE A 146 -6.54 -41.07 -2.62
N LYS A 147 -6.11 -41.47 -3.82
CA LYS A 147 -4.76 -41.91 -4.14
C LYS A 147 -3.86 -40.68 -4.36
N ARG A 148 -2.72 -40.69 -3.69
CA ARG A 148 -1.62 -39.72 -3.81
C ARG A 148 -1.09 -39.69 -5.24
N VAL A 149 -1.14 -38.52 -5.89
CA VAL A 149 -0.33 -38.22 -7.07
C VAL A 149 0.63 -37.09 -6.68
N GLU A 150 1.91 -37.42 -6.63
CA GLU A 150 2.99 -36.45 -6.45
C GLU A 150 3.32 -35.83 -7.80
N THR A 151 3.13 -34.52 -7.94
CA THR A 151 3.78 -33.72 -8.98
C THR A 151 4.27 -32.41 -8.38
N TYR A 152 5.61 -32.32 -8.22
CA TYR A 152 6.30 -31.07 -7.93
C TYR A 152 6.23 -30.19 -9.19
N GLY A 153 5.37 -29.17 -9.16
CA GLY A 153 5.30 -28.12 -10.19
C GLY A 153 6.46 -27.13 -10.09
N SER A 154 6.63 -26.28 -11.11
CA SER A 154 7.64 -25.21 -11.07
C SER A 154 7.31 -24.21 -9.97
N TYR A 155 8.32 -23.51 -9.45
CA TYR A 155 8.19 -22.55 -8.36
C TYR A 155 7.14 -21.44 -8.64
N ASP A 156 6.93 -21.09 -9.91
CA ASP A 156 5.91 -20.13 -10.35
C ASP A 156 4.48 -20.68 -10.32
N GLU A 157 4.29 -21.99 -10.53
CA GLU A 157 2.97 -22.62 -10.42
C GLU A 157 2.48 -22.66 -8.98
N VAL A 158 3.37 -22.91 -8.02
CA VAL A 158 3.04 -22.91 -6.59
C VAL A 158 2.52 -21.53 -6.16
N ARG A 159 3.24 -20.46 -6.54
CA ARG A 159 2.84 -19.08 -6.25
C ARG A 159 1.50 -18.70 -6.90
N ARG A 160 1.27 -19.12 -8.14
CA ARG A 160 -0.01 -18.91 -8.84
C ARG A 160 -1.16 -19.58 -8.10
N ARG A 161 -0.95 -20.82 -7.64
CA ARG A 161 -1.93 -21.53 -6.83
C ARG A 161 -2.18 -20.83 -5.50
N GLU A 162 -1.19 -20.12 -4.93
CA GLU A 162 -1.35 -19.49 -3.60
C GLU A 162 -2.24 -18.27 -3.70
N THR A 163 -1.97 -17.43 -4.70
CA THR A 163 -2.83 -16.30 -5.03
C THR A 163 -4.23 -16.76 -5.38
N LEU A 164 -4.39 -17.80 -6.21
CA LEU A 164 -5.70 -18.34 -6.57
C LEU A 164 -6.43 -18.95 -5.36
N ALA A 165 -5.78 -19.73 -4.51
CA ALA A 165 -6.37 -20.33 -3.32
C ALA A 165 -6.84 -19.27 -2.32
N THR A 166 -6.01 -18.27 -2.05
CA THR A 166 -6.35 -17.11 -1.22
C THR A 166 -7.55 -16.38 -1.80
N PHE A 167 -7.55 -16.20 -3.11
CA PHE A 167 -8.63 -15.57 -3.85
C PHE A 167 -9.94 -16.38 -3.81
N TYR A 168 -9.89 -17.70 -3.96
CA TYR A 168 -11.04 -18.60 -3.85
C TYR A 168 -11.61 -18.66 -2.44
N GLU A 169 -10.77 -18.78 -1.41
CA GLU A 169 -11.23 -18.75 -0.02
C GLU A 169 -11.89 -17.41 0.29
N PHE A 170 -11.29 -16.31 -0.16
CA PHE A 170 -11.89 -14.98 -0.06
C PHE A 170 -13.24 -14.85 -0.77
N GLN A 171 -13.50 -15.60 -1.84
CA GLN A 171 -14.82 -15.67 -2.48
C GLN A 171 -15.85 -16.42 -1.62
N ARG A 172 -15.44 -17.54 -1.02
CA ARG A 172 -16.32 -18.43 -0.24
C ARG A 172 -16.88 -17.76 1.02
N THR A 173 -16.16 -16.78 1.56
CA THR A 173 -16.53 -16.10 2.83
C THR A 173 -17.76 -15.21 2.76
N LYS A 174 -18.09 -14.67 1.58
CA LYS A 174 -19.23 -13.77 1.37
C LYS A 174 -20.34 -14.37 0.52
N THR A 175 -20.19 -15.60 0.03
CA THR A 175 -21.26 -16.31 -0.71
C THR A 175 -22.26 -16.96 0.22
N ASN A 176 -23.05 -16.16 0.93
CA ASN A 176 -24.47 -16.48 1.05
C ASN A 176 -25.19 -15.74 -0.09
N ASN A 177 -25.19 -16.35 -1.28
CA ASN A 177 -26.04 -16.03 -2.43
C ASN A 177 -26.17 -14.55 -2.83
N ASP A 178 -25.10 -13.91 -3.32
CA ASP A 178 -25.28 -12.68 -4.10
C ASP A 178 -25.03 -12.96 -5.60
N PHE A 179 -26.11 -13.14 -6.35
CA PHE A 179 -26.07 -13.31 -7.81
C PHE A 179 -25.42 -12.09 -8.49
N LEU A 180 -25.59 -10.90 -7.91
CA LEU A 180 -24.98 -9.67 -8.40
C LEU A 180 -23.45 -9.72 -8.28
N TYR A 181 -22.92 -10.36 -7.24
CA TYR A 181 -21.48 -10.54 -7.01
C TYR A 181 -20.83 -11.40 -8.10
N ASN A 182 -21.39 -12.59 -8.38
CA ASN A 182 -20.89 -13.42 -9.47
C ASN A 182 -21.02 -12.71 -10.83
N PHE A 183 -22.07 -11.91 -11.02
CA PHE A 183 -22.29 -11.15 -12.25
C PHE A 183 -21.29 -9.98 -12.42
N ILE A 184 -21.06 -9.16 -11.40
CA ILE A 184 -20.11 -8.04 -11.41
C ILE A 184 -18.67 -8.55 -11.48
N PHE A 185 -18.35 -9.63 -10.75
CA PHE A 185 -17.02 -10.22 -10.72
C PHE A 185 -16.66 -10.90 -12.05
N GLN A 186 -17.54 -11.73 -12.61
CA GLN A 186 -17.35 -12.29 -13.97
C GLN A 186 -17.27 -11.18 -15.02
N ARG A 187 -17.99 -10.07 -14.85
CA ARG A 187 -17.81 -8.89 -15.69
C ARG A 187 -16.48 -8.19 -15.44
N SER A 188 -15.97 -8.07 -14.21
CA SER A 188 -14.71 -7.37 -13.90
C SER A 188 -13.47 -8.08 -14.47
N ILE A 189 -13.48 -9.43 -14.49
CA ILE A 189 -12.48 -10.23 -15.22
C ILE A 189 -12.66 -10.08 -16.75
N LYS A 190 -13.91 -9.94 -17.21
CA LYS A 190 -14.22 -9.74 -18.64
C LYS A 190 -14.19 -8.27 -19.09
N ARG A 191 -13.91 -7.33 -18.18
CA ARG A 191 -13.85 -5.89 -18.52
C ARG A 191 -12.60 -5.66 -19.34
N THR A 192 -12.75 -4.87 -20.37
CA THR A 192 -11.60 -4.35 -21.11
C THR A 192 -10.76 -3.50 -20.15
N GLU A 193 -9.45 -3.46 -20.39
CA GLU A 193 -8.53 -2.63 -19.62
C GLU A 193 -8.99 -1.16 -19.53
N LYS A 194 -9.63 -0.66 -20.58
CA LYS A 194 -10.24 0.68 -20.64
C LYS A 194 -11.32 0.87 -19.57
N GLU A 195 -12.24 -0.09 -19.41
CA GLU A 195 -13.30 -0.02 -18.42
C GLU A 195 -12.77 -0.10 -16.98
N GLN A 196 -11.66 -0.83 -16.76
CA GLN A 196 -11.01 -0.88 -15.45
C GLN A 196 -10.40 0.49 -15.08
N LEU A 197 -9.76 1.16 -16.05
CA LEU A 197 -9.20 2.50 -15.85
C LEU A 197 -10.27 3.57 -15.63
N GLU A 198 -11.38 3.52 -16.35
CA GLU A 198 -12.51 4.44 -16.15
C GLU A 198 -13.10 4.32 -14.74
N VAL A 199 -13.27 3.09 -14.24
CA VAL A 199 -13.77 2.86 -12.88
C VAL A 199 -12.78 3.35 -11.82
N LEU A 200 -11.48 3.09 -12.02
CA LEU A 200 -10.45 3.60 -11.11
C LEU A 200 -10.45 5.13 -11.07
N LEU A 201 -10.57 5.80 -12.23
CA LEU A 201 -10.68 7.26 -12.29
C LEU A 201 -11.90 7.77 -11.53
N MET A 202 -13.08 7.16 -11.75
CA MET A 202 -14.30 7.53 -11.03
C MET A 202 -14.13 7.41 -9.51
N ILE A 203 -13.46 6.35 -9.04
CA ILE A 203 -13.20 6.15 -7.61
C ILE A 203 -12.27 7.23 -7.07
N ILE A 204 -11.19 7.57 -7.79
CA ILE A 204 -10.27 8.65 -7.40
C ILE A 204 -11.03 9.97 -7.28
N GLU A 205 -11.82 10.34 -8.30
CA GLU A 205 -12.58 11.60 -8.33
C GLU A 205 -13.67 11.67 -7.24
N GLN A 206 -14.26 10.54 -6.87
CA GLN A 206 -15.26 10.47 -5.80
C GLN A 206 -14.65 10.44 -4.39
N SER A 207 -13.48 9.83 -4.24
CA SER A 207 -12.86 9.60 -2.93
C SER A 207 -11.89 10.70 -2.51
N ILE A 208 -11.27 11.40 -3.46
CA ILE A 208 -10.28 12.43 -3.20
C ILE A 208 -10.84 13.78 -3.62
N ASN A 209 -11.05 14.68 -2.65
CA ASN A 209 -11.51 16.03 -2.94
C ASN A 209 -10.44 16.78 -3.78
N PRO A 210 -10.81 17.54 -4.82
CA PRO A 210 -9.85 18.40 -5.55
C PRO A 210 -9.07 19.40 -4.67
N SER A 211 -9.58 19.74 -3.48
CA SER A 211 -8.86 20.56 -2.49
C SER A 211 -7.90 19.78 -1.60
N ASP A 212 -7.88 18.44 -1.68
CA ASP A 212 -6.94 17.59 -0.97
C ASP A 212 -5.52 17.82 -1.50
N LEU A 213 -4.57 17.90 -0.58
CA LEU A 213 -3.17 18.15 -0.88
C LEU A 213 -2.58 17.13 -1.87
N ASN A 214 -3.02 15.88 -1.78
CA ASN A 214 -2.52 14.77 -2.57
C ASN A 214 -3.34 14.53 -3.85
N TYR A 215 -4.39 15.32 -4.15
CA TYR A 215 -5.23 15.12 -5.33
C TYR A 215 -4.44 15.18 -6.64
N ASN A 216 -3.64 16.24 -6.84
CA ASN A 216 -2.85 16.39 -8.07
C ASN A 216 -1.83 15.25 -8.24
N LYS A 217 -1.22 14.82 -7.13
CA LYS A 217 -0.30 13.69 -7.11
C LYS A 217 -1.00 12.38 -7.48
N ALA A 218 -2.19 12.15 -6.95
CA ALA A 218 -3.01 10.97 -7.29
C ALA A 218 -3.37 10.96 -8.78
N MET A 219 -3.80 12.09 -9.34
CA MET A 219 -4.12 12.23 -10.76
C MET A 219 -2.91 12.01 -11.65
N GLU A 220 -1.74 12.54 -11.29
CA GLU A 220 -0.50 12.34 -12.03
C GLU A 220 -0.08 10.87 -12.06
N LEU A 221 -0.11 10.18 -10.91
CA LEU A 221 0.19 8.75 -10.82
C LEU A 221 -0.81 7.89 -11.63
N PHE A 222 -2.10 8.24 -11.57
CA PHE A 222 -3.12 7.59 -12.40
C PHE A 222 -2.87 7.80 -13.90
N HIS A 223 -2.52 9.01 -14.31
CA HIS A 223 -2.20 9.32 -15.71
C HIS A 223 -0.95 8.57 -16.19
N GLU A 224 0.08 8.48 -15.35
CA GLU A 224 1.29 7.73 -15.66
C GLU A 224 0.98 6.23 -15.83
N PHE A 225 0.20 5.65 -14.92
CA PHE A 225 -0.25 4.26 -15.04
C PHE A 225 -1.12 4.05 -16.29
N SER A 226 -2.15 4.87 -16.50
CA SER A 226 -3.09 4.69 -17.62
C SER A 226 -2.41 4.77 -18.99
N LYS A 227 -1.43 5.68 -19.15
CA LYS A 227 -0.73 5.94 -20.41
C LYS A 227 0.49 5.04 -20.63
N ASN A 228 1.35 4.93 -19.62
CA ASN A 228 2.64 4.26 -19.76
C ASN A 228 2.61 2.81 -19.24
N LYS A 229 1.48 2.39 -18.66
CA LYS A 229 1.32 1.07 -18.01
C LYS A 229 2.37 0.84 -16.94
N ASN A 230 2.75 1.89 -16.21
CA ASN A 230 3.72 1.79 -15.13
C ASN A 230 3.05 1.24 -13.86
N PRO A 231 3.26 -0.04 -13.48
CA PRO A 231 2.66 -0.63 -12.29
C PRO A 231 3.10 0.04 -10.98
N GLU A 232 4.28 0.67 -10.96
CA GLU A 232 4.76 1.41 -9.80
C GLU A 232 3.87 2.61 -9.48
N SER A 233 3.42 3.35 -10.48
CA SER A 233 2.53 4.50 -10.28
C SER A 233 1.20 4.08 -9.67
N LEU A 234 0.69 2.92 -10.09
CA LEU A 234 -0.52 2.35 -9.51
C LEU A 234 -0.30 2.03 -8.02
N ILE A 235 0.77 1.32 -7.67
CA ILE A 235 1.05 0.99 -6.25
C ILE A 235 1.24 2.27 -5.43
N ARG A 236 2.01 3.24 -5.94
CA ARG A 236 2.23 4.53 -5.26
C ARG A 236 0.92 5.27 -4.98
N LEU A 237 -0.02 5.26 -5.93
CA LEU A 237 -1.36 5.83 -5.76
C LEU A 237 -2.08 5.24 -4.54
N TYR A 238 -1.99 3.92 -4.32
CA TYR A 238 -2.54 3.26 -3.13
C TYR A 238 -1.82 3.63 -1.83
N THR A 239 -0.55 4.03 -1.91
CA THR A 239 0.25 4.46 -0.76
C THR A 239 0.14 5.95 -0.47
N LEU A 240 -0.69 6.71 -1.20
CA LEU A 240 -0.93 8.12 -0.88
C LEU A 240 -1.81 8.26 0.37
N GLU A 241 -1.56 9.30 1.15
CA GLU A 241 -2.42 9.70 2.26
C GLU A 241 -3.62 10.47 1.74
N THR A 242 -4.58 9.72 1.17
CA THR A 242 -5.84 10.24 0.64
C THR A 242 -6.98 9.38 1.16
N PRO A 243 -8.24 9.85 1.18
CA PRO A 243 -9.36 9.00 1.59
C PRO A 243 -9.63 7.81 0.65
N LEU A 244 -8.90 7.69 -0.47
CA LEU A 244 -8.97 6.60 -1.44
C LEU A 244 -8.87 5.23 -0.76
N TYR A 245 -7.93 5.04 0.17
CA TYR A 245 -7.76 3.75 0.85
C TYR A 245 -9.00 3.36 1.68
N ARG A 246 -9.75 4.32 2.23
CA ARG A 246 -11.01 4.03 2.95
C ARG A 246 -12.10 3.57 2.02
N PHE A 247 -12.15 4.14 0.81
CA PHE A 247 -13.08 3.69 -0.22
C PHE A 247 -12.73 2.26 -0.64
N ILE A 248 -11.44 1.98 -0.83
CA ILE A 248 -10.94 0.64 -1.12
C ILE A 248 -11.24 -0.33 0.02
N ASN A 249 -11.11 0.08 1.27
CA ASN A 249 -11.32 -0.81 2.43
C ASN A 249 -12.78 -1.02 2.84
N ARG A 250 -13.76 -0.47 2.10
CA ARG A 250 -15.20 -0.69 2.34
C ARG A 250 -15.74 -1.81 1.46
N GLY A 251 -16.18 -2.92 2.06
CA GLY A 251 -17.06 -3.88 1.40
C GLY A 251 -16.49 -4.55 0.13
N ASP A 252 -17.33 -4.71 -0.89
CA ASP A 252 -17.02 -5.47 -2.11
C ASP A 252 -16.13 -4.73 -3.12
N ASP A 253 -15.93 -3.41 -2.97
CA ASP A 253 -15.07 -2.60 -3.84
C ASP A 253 -13.58 -2.91 -3.62
N SER A 254 -13.19 -3.26 -2.39
CA SER A 254 -11.86 -3.78 -2.03
C SER A 254 -11.39 -4.90 -2.95
N LYS A 255 -12.32 -5.74 -3.39
CA LYS A 255 -12.09 -6.96 -4.15
C LYS A 255 -11.83 -6.67 -5.62
N MET A 256 -12.60 -5.74 -6.19
CA MET A 256 -12.42 -5.28 -7.58
C MET A 256 -11.07 -4.58 -7.73
N ILE A 257 -10.71 -3.79 -6.72
CA ILE A 257 -9.47 -3.04 -6.70
C ILE A 257 -8.29 -3.98 -6.48
N PHE A 258 -8.40 -4.94 -5.57
CA PHE A 258 -7.45 -6.03 -5.45
C PHE A 258 -7.26 -6.79 -6.77
N ALA A 259 -8.34 -7.16 -7.45
CA ALA A 259 -8.25 -7.83 -8.75
C ALA A 259 -7.54 -6.95 -9.80
N THR A 260 -7.83 -5.65 -9.84
CA THR A 260 -7.16 -4.69 -10.74
C THR A 260 -5.66 -4.61 -10.43
N LEU A 261 -5.30 -4.46 -9.15
CA LEU A 261 -3.92 -4.43 -8.68
C LEU A 261 -3.17 -5.72 -9.05
N MET A 262 -3.73 -6.88 -8.71
CA MET A 262 -3.10 -8.17 -8.99
C MET A 262 -2.97 -8.44 -10.48
N ASN A 263 -3.99 -8.12 -11.29
CA ASN A 263 -3.95 -8.35 -12.73
C ASN A 263 -2.88 -7.49 -13.42
N ASN A 264 -2.71 -6.24 -12.97
CA ASN A 264 -1.81 -5.28 -13.62
C ASN A 264 -0.40 -5.24 -12.99
N CYS A 265 -0.24 -5.65 -11.73
CA CYS A 265 1.02 -5.54 -11.01
C CYS A 265 1.62 -6.90 -10.57
N LYS A 266 1.00 -8.05 -10.90
CA LYS A 266 1.41 -9.39 -10.42
C LYS A 266 2.92 -9.62 -10.40
N ASP A 267 3.61 -9.38 -11.51
CA ASP A 267 5.03 -9.72 -11.66
C ASP A 267 5.89 -8.85 -10.75
N LEU A 268 5.48 -7.59 -10.57
CA LEU A 268 6.11 -6.65 -9.65
C LEU A 268 5.89 -7.03 -8.19
N LEU A 269 4.68 -7.47 -7.86
CA LEU A 269 4.30 -7.86 -6.49
C LEU A 269 4.95 -9.20 -6.10
N TYR A 270 5.11 -10.15 -7.04
CA TYR A 270 5.77 -11.43 -6.77
C TYR A 270 7.23 -11.28 -6.35
N GLY A 271 7.96 -10.37 -6.98
CA GLY A 271 9.34 -10.04 -6.62
C GLY A 271 9.49 -9.46 -5.20
N ARG A 272 8.38 -9.12 -4.54
CA ARG A 272 8.31 -8.43 -3.25
C ARG A 272 7.62 -9.25 -2.16
N SER A 273 7.48 -10.54 -2.39
CA SER A 273 6.91 -11.50 -1.42
C SER A 273 7.64 -11.38 -0.08
N PHE A 274 6.90 -11.12 0.99
CA PHE A 274 7.47 -10.87 2.30
C PHE A 274 7.59 -12.16 3.12
N THR A 275 8.66 -12.26 3.89
CA THR A 275 8.91 -13.30 4.90
C THR A 275 9.49 -12.64 6.14
N GLY A 276 9.13 -13.15 7.32
CA GLY A 276 9.56 -12.59 8.61
C GLY A 276 8.41 -12.01 9.41
N THR A 277 8.73 -11.05 10.28
CA THR A 277 7.78 -10.47 11.25
C THR A 277 7.51 -9.02 10.91
N THR A 278 6.24 -8.63 10.95
CA THR A 278 5.79 -7.24 10.75
C THR A 278 4.74 -6.86 11.79
N TYR A 279 4.66 -5.59 12.11
CA TYR A 279 3.95 -5.04 13.27
C TYR A 279 2.88 -4.05 12.85
N ARG A 280 1.77 -4.01 13.58
CA ARG A 280 0.72 -3.00 13.41
C ARG A 280 0.19 -2.56 14.76
N GLY A 281 0.22 -1.26 15.02
CA GLY A 281 -0.40 -0.66 16.20
C GLY A 281 -1.82 -0.20 15.93
N LEU A 282 -2.74 -0.48 16.85
CA LEU A 282 -4.15 -0.16 16.76
C LEU A 282 -4.72 0.23 18.14
N GLY A 283 -5.77 1.05 18.13
CA GLY A 283 -6.65 1.21 19.28
C GLY A 283 -7.86 0.28 19.15
N MET A 284 -8.09 -0.60 20.13
CA MET A 284 -9.19 -1.56 20.09
C MET A 284 -10.13 -1.42 21.28
N THR A 285 -11.42 -1.58 21.05
CA THR A 285 -12.39 -1.74 22.14
C THR A 285 -12.29 -3.13 22.76
N SER A 286 -12.96 -3.34 23.90
CA SER A 286 -13.02 -4.68 24.50
C SER A 286 -13.79 -5.67 23.62
N ASP A 287 -14.75 -5.19 22.81
CA ASP A 287 -15.52 -6.03 21.89
C ASP A 287 -14.67 -6.48 20.70
N ASP A 288 -13.86 -5.58 20.14
CA ASP A 288 -12.89 -5.91 19.06
C ASP A 288 -11.93 -7.02 19.48
N LEU A 289 -11.52 -7.04 20.75
CA LEU A 289 -10.59 -8.04 21.28
C LEU A 289 -11.19 -9.45 21.40
N GLN A 290 -12.52 -9.57 21.49
CA GLN A 290 -13.18 -10.86 21.69
C GLN A 290 -12.89 -11.84 20.56
N ILE A 291 -12.79 -11.36 19.31
CA ILE A 291 -12.52 -12.23 18.15
C ILE A 291 -11.15 -12.91 18.24
N TYR A 292 -10.14 -12.22 18.77
CA TYR A 292 -8.80 -12.76 18.92
C TYR A 292 -8.73 -13.77 20.07
N HIS A 293 -9.37 -13.46 21.20
CA HIS A 293 -9.49 -14.40 22.31
C HIS A 293 -10.23 -15.66 21.87
N TRP A 294 -11.36 -15.50 21.18
CA TRP A 294 -12.11 -16.62 20.61
C TRP A 294 -11.26 -17.46 19.65
N ALA A 295 -10.52 -16.83 18.73
CA ALA A 295 -9.65 -17.56 17.81
C ALA A 295 -8.49 -18.27 18.52
N ARG A 296 -8.00 -17.71 19.63
CA ARG A 296 -6.97 -18.34 20.46
C ARG A 296 -7.48 -19.59 21.17
N GLU A 297 -8.71 -19.56 21.66
CA GLU A 297 -9.38 -20.69 22.32
C GLU A 297 -9.82 -21.79 21.34
N ASN A 298 -9.91 -21.48 20.06
CA ASN A 298 -10.35 -22.39 19.01
C ASN A 298 -9.23 -22.64 17.97
N PRO A 299 -8.18 -23.43 18.29
CA PRO A 299 -6.99 -23.58 17.44
C PRO A 299 -7.25 -24.22 16.07
N ASP A 300 -8.37 -24.92 15.91
CA ASP A 300 -8.85 -25.44 14.61
C ASP A 300 -9.47 -24.36 13.70
N ARG A 301 -9.56 -23.12 14.19
CA ARG A 301 -10.09 -21.96 13.49
C ARG A 301 -8.96 -21.00 13.15
N TYR A 302 -9.24 -20.11 12.22
CA TYR A 302 -8.33 -19.06 11.82
C TYR A 302 -9.10 -17.77 11.57
N LEU A 303 -8.38 -16.66 11.65
CA LEU A 303 -8.85 -15.33 11.28
C LEU A 303 -8.44 -15.06 9.85
N GLN A 304 -9.38 -14.65 9.00
CA GLN A 304 -9.08 -14.28 7.63
C GLN A 304 -9.20 -12.77 7.44
N LEU A 305 -8.13 -12.15 6.96
CA LEU A 305 -8.11 -10.73 6.65
C LEU A 305 -9.02 -10.43 5.45
N ASN A 306 -10.03 -9.57 5.52
CA ASN A 306 -10.87 -9.25 4.33
C ASN A 306 -10.63 -7.87 3.71
N THR A 307 -9.74 -7.06 4.25
CA THR A 307 -9.37 -5.72 3.74
C THR A 307 -7.85 -5.61 3.59
N PHE A 308 -7.35 -4.52 2.98
CA PHE A 308 -5.91 -4.30 2.97
C PHE A 308 -5.43 -3.91 4.36
N CYS A 309 -4.37 -4.56 4.81
CA CYS A 309 -3.72 -4.25 6.08
C CYS A 309 -2.32 -3.72 5.83
N SER A 310 -2.04 -2.54 6.38
CA SER A 310 -0.69 -1.98 6.41
C SER A 310 -0.01 -2.34 7.73
N SER A 311 1.27 -2.69 7.64
CA SER A 311 2.12 -3.07 8.76
C SER A 311 3.55 -2.58 8.49
N THR A 312 4.42 -2.58 9.50
CA THR A 312 5.79 -2.08 9.41
C THR A 312 6.78 -3.05 10.02
N LEU A 313 8.01 -3.09 9.51
CA LEU A 313 9.12 -3.80 10.16
C LEU A 313 9.64 -3.09 11.43
N ASP A 314 9.34 -1.80 11.59
CA ASP A 314 9.75 -0.98 12.73
C ASP A 314 8.72 -1.11 13.88
N GLU A 315 9.03 -1.97 14.84
CA GLU A 315 8.18 -2.20 16.02
C GLU A 315 7.94 -0.91 16.86
N PRO A 316 8.97 -0.10 17.20
CA PRO A 316 8.76 1.20 17.82
C PRO A 316 7.77 2.10 17.08
N LEU A 317 7.87 2.17 15.74
CA LEU A 317 6.94 2.94 14.92
C LEU A 317 5.51 2.38 15.03
N ALA A 318 5.34 1.06 14.96
CA ALA A 318 4.03 0.44 15.16
C ALA A 318 3.43 0.78 16.53
N LYS A 319 4.23 0.77 17.61
CA LYS A 319 3.77 1.15 18.96
C LYS A 319 3.31 2.60 19.04
N MET A 320 4.02 3.51 18.37
CA MET A 320 3.60 4.92 18.27
C MET A 320 2.19 5.05 17.67
N TYR A 321 1.85 4.23 16.66
CA TYR A 321 0.49 4.17 16.12
C TYR A 321 -0.51 3.52 17.07
N ALA A 322 -0.11 2.53 17.88
CA ALA A 322 -0.99 2.00 18.93
C ALA A 322 -1.35 3.07 19.96
N ASP A 323 -0.36 3.88 20.36
CA ASP A 323 -0.53 4.97 21.31
C ASP A 323 -1.43 6.08 20.76
N ALA A 324 -1.18 6.53 19.53
CA ALA A 324 -1.92 7.62 18.89
C ALA A 324 -3.40 7.28 18.64
N ASN A 325 -3.72 6.00 18.48
CA ASN A 325 -5.07 5.53 18.12
C ASN A 325 -5.92 5.11 19.32
N ALA A 326 -5.37 5.06 20.54
CA ALA A 326 -6.11 4.70 21.74
C ALA A 326 -6.76 5.93 22.39
N ASN A 327 -8.08 6.07 22.25
CA ASN A 327 -8.88 7.01 23.06
C ASN A 327 -9.12 6.45 24.48
N GLU A 328 -9.70 7.23 25.41
CA GLU A 328 -9.97 6.81 26.81
C GLU A 328 -10.72 5.47 26.95
N GLN A 329 -11.50 5.08 25.93
CA GLN A 329 -12.29 3.83 25.92
C GLN A 329 -11.61 2.67 25.17
N GLN A 330 -10.46 2.92 24.52
CA GLN A 330 -9.76 1.94 23.69
C GLN A 330 -8.45 1.52 24.34
N LYS A 331 -8.10 0.25 24.19
CA LYS A 331 -6.81 -0.30 24.62
C LYS A 331 -5.81 -0.18 23.48
N GLN A 332 -4.56 0.11 23.84
CA GLN A 332 -3.44 0.06 22.90
C GLN A 332 -3.15 -1.40 22.58
N VAL A 333 -3.14 -1.73 21.28
CA VAL A 333 -2.90 -3.09 20.80
C VAL A 333 -1.79 -3.09 19.76
N LEU A 334 -0.83 -3.99 19.94
CA LEU A 334 0.18 -4.31 18.94
C LEU A 334 -0.11 -5.70 18.36
N ILE A 335 -0.42 -5.74 17.06
CA ILE A 335 -0.54 -6.99 16.32
C ILE A 335 0.81 -7.34 15.71
N ILE A 336 1.25 -8.58 15.91
CA ILE A 336 2.46 -9.15 15.35
C ILE A 336 2.06 -10.21 14.31
N PHE A 337 2.36 -9.95 13.04
CA PHE A 337 2.14 -10.90 11.95
C PHE A 337 3.44 -11.65 11.64
N ASN A 338 3.41 -12.97 11.74
CA ASN A 338 4.55 -13.83 11.45
C ASN A 338 4.36 -14.61 10.16
N PHE A 339 5.26 -14.39 9.21
CA PHE A 339 5.34 -15.06 7.92
C PHE A 339 6.53 -16.01 7.91
N LEU A 340 6.29 -17.28 8.25
CA LEU A 340 7.34 -18.30 8.34
C LEU A 340 7.93 -18.70 6.98
N ARG A 341 7.24 -18.34 5.89
CA ARG A 341 7.66 -18.54 4.51
C ARG A 341 7.32 -17.27 3.71
N PRO A 342 8.01 -17.01 2.59
CA PRO A 342 7.64 -15.94 1.67
C PRO A 342 6.17 -16.08 1.25
N SER A 343 5.38 -15.04 1.49
CA SER A 343 3.97 -14.97 1.09
C SER A 343 3.81 -13.95 -0.01
N VAL A 344 3.21 -14.35 -1.13
CA VAL A 344 2.85 -13.45 -2.24
C VAL A 344 1.74 -12.45 -1.86
N ASN A 345 1.06 -12.71 -0.74
CA ASN A 345 -0.03 -11.89 -0.19
C ASN A 345 0.45 -10.91 0.88
N ALA A 346 1.76 -10.87 1.15
CA ALA A 346 2.39 -9.85 1.96
C ALA A 346 3.51 -9.23 1.14
N ILE A 347 3.45 -7.91 0.95
CA ILE A 347 4.19 -7.21 -0.10
C ILE A 347 5.07 -6.15 0.55
N GLY A 348 6.38 -6.29 0.42
CA GLY A 348 7.34 -5.28 0.88
C GLY A 348 7.31 -4.04 -0.02
N LEU A 349 6.79 -2.94 0.50
CA LEU A 349 6.71 -1.65 -0.21
C LEU A 349 7.98 -0.80 -0.03
N TYR A 350 8.89 -1.22 0.82
CA TYR A 350 10.17 -0.58 1.06
C TYR A 350 11.21 -0.91 -0.02
N GLN A 351 12.37 -0.25 0.05
CA GLN A 351 13.50 -0.56 -0.83
C GLN A 351 14.13 -1.89 -0.43
N ILE A 352 14.11 -2.86 -1.35
CA ILE A 352 14.67 -4.20 -1.14
C ILE A 352 16.10 -4.29 -1.71
N SER A 353 16.35 -3.62 -2.84
CA SER A 353 17.66 -3.59 -3.50
C SER A 353 17.79 -2.35 -4.39
N ASN A 354 18.96 -2.15 -5.01
CA ASN A 354 19.16 -1.09 -6.00
C ASN A 354 18.30 -1.25 -7.27
N GLN A 355 17.72 -2.43 -7.48
CA GLN A 355 16.80 -2.69 -8.61
C GLN A 355 15.34 -2.63 -8.15
N LEU A 356 15.07 -2.82 -6.86
CA LEU A 356 13.75 -2.82 -6.24
C LEU A 356 13.63 -1.66 -5.26
N HIS A 357 13.41 -0.46 -5.81
CA HIS A 357 13.22 0.79 -5.06
C HIS A 357 11.95 0.81 -4.20
N SER A 358 11.82 1.74 -3.26
CA SER A 358 10.59 1.86 -2.47
C SER A 358 9.40 2.29 -3.32
N TYR A 359 8.24 1.64 -3.12
CA TYR A 359 6.95 2.06 -3.68
C TYR A 359 6.11 2.87 -2.71
N SER A 360 6.48 2.91 -1.43
CA SER A 360 5.88 3.86 -0.49
C SER A 360 6.59 5.21 -0.58
N ASP A 361 5.82 6.30 -0.49
CA ASP A 361 6.34 7.65 -0.23
C ASP A 361 6.92 7.80 1.19
N PHE A 362 6.69 6.80 2.04
CA PHE A 362 7.13 6.72 3.44
C PHE A 362 8.09 5.54 3.57
N GLN A 363 9.18 5.59 2.81
CA GLN A 363 10.15 4.50 2.69
C GLN A 363 10.74 4.08 4.04
N ASP A 364 10.91 5.03 4.93
CA ASP A 364 11.47 4.85 6.27
C ASP A 364 10.60 4.03 7.20
N GLU A 365 9.30 3.99 6.94
CA GLU A 365 8.36 3.17 7.71
C GLU A 365 8.45 1.69 7.37
N GLN A 366 9.28 1.29 6.40
CA GLN A 366 9.50 -0.10 6.03
C GLN A 366 8.19 -0.90 5.87
N GLU A 367 7.26 -0.32 5.12
CA GLU A 367 5.88 -0.81 5.07
C GLU A 367 5.77 -2.18 4.38
N VAL A 368 5.00 -3.08 5.00
CA VAL A 368 4.51 -4.34 4.43
C VAL A 368 3.00 -4.24 4.27
N LEU A 369 2.55 -4.32 3.01
CA LEU A 369 1.14 -4.38 2.66
C LEU A 369 0.67 -5.83 2.62
N ILE A 370 -0.26 -6.17 3.49
CA ILE A 370 -0.93 -7.46 3.57
C ILE A 370 -2.26 -7.33 2.83
N VAL A 371 -2.49 -8.20 1.84
CA VAL A 371 -3.67 -8.13 0.97
C VAL A 371 -4.85 -8.95 1.52
N PRO A 372 -6.10 -8.65 1.10
CA PRO A 372 -7.28 -9.42 1.50
C PRO A 372 -7.17 -10.92 1.18
N GLY A 373 -7.89 -11.73 1.94
CA GLY A 373 -8.02 -13.18 1.82
C GLY A 373 -7.01 -13.98 2.63
N ILE A 374 -5.99 -13.34 3.19
CA ILE A 374 -4.92 -14.02 3.92
C ILE A 374 -5.40 -14.57 5.28
N ALA A 375 -4.95 -15.75 5.66
CA ALA A 375 -5.37 -16.42 6.89
C ALA A 375 -4.29 -16.43 7.96
N PHE A 376 -4.71 -16.26 9.22
CA PHE A 376 -3.85 -16.22 10.38
C PHE A 376 -4.39 -17.08 11.52
N SER A 377 -3.48 -17.78 12.20
CA SER A 377 -3.77 -18.41 13.48
C SER A 377 -3.28 -17.50 14.61
N VAL A 378 -4.09 -17.35 15.67
CA VAL A 378 -3.68 -16.58 16.86
C VAL A 378 -2.83 -17.47 17.75
N THR A 379 -1.52 -17.18 17.81
CA THR A 379 -0.53 -18.01 18.50
C THR A 379 -0.26 -17.58 19.93
N ASN A 380 -0.43 -16.30 20.25
CA ASN A 380 -0.25 -15.78 21.60
C ASN A 380 -1.02 -14.47 21.82
N ILE A 381 -1.47 -14.23 23.04
CA ILE A 381 -2.02 -12.94 23.48
C ILE A 381 -1.40 -12.63 24.84
N GLU A 382 -0.63 -11.55 24.90
CA GLU A 382 0.01 -11.05 26.11
C GLU A 382 -0.54 -9.69 26.47
N GLN A 383 -0.76 -9.44 27.75
CA GLN A 383 -1.26 -8.17 28.23
C GLN A 383 -0.31 -7.62 29.30
N THR A 384 0.20 -6.42 29.04
CA THR A 384 0.89 -5.59 30.03
C THR A 384 -0.06 -4.55 30.61
N SER A 385 0.41 -3.68 31.51
CA SER A 385 -0.41 -2.63 32.10
C SER A 385 -0.94 -1.60 31.09
N SER A 386 -0.24 -1.38 29.98
CA SER A 386 -0.59 -0.38 28.97
C SER A 386 -0.85 -0.95 27.57
N LEU A 387 -0.23 -2.07 27.22
CA LEU A 387 -0.25 -2.62 25.86
C LEU A 387 -0.70 -4.08 25.83
N ILE A 388 -1.61 -4.42 24.92
CA ILE A 388 -1.95 -5.80 24.57
C ILE A 388 -1.18 -6.17 23.30
N THR A 389 -0.48 -7.30 23.32
CA THR A 389 0.26 -7.83 22.17
C THR A 389 -0.42 -9.10 21.67
N ILE A 390 -0.79 -9.13 20.40
CA ILE A 390 -1.45 -10.26 19.75
C ILE A 390 -0.50 -10.82 18.69
N SER A 391 0.03 -12.02 18.92
CA SER A 391 0.86 -12.71 17.94
C SER A 391 0.03 -13.62 17.07
N MET A 392 0.23 -13.50 15.76
CA MET A 392 -0.45 -14.30 14.76
C MET A 392 0.56 -14.91 13.78
N THR A 393 0.26 -16.11 13.30
CA THR A 393 1.10 -16.81 12.31
C THR A 393 0.30 -17.07 11.04
N HIS A 394 0.86 -16.62 9.91
CA HIS A 394 0.30 -16.81 8.57
C HIS A 394 0.13 -18.29 8.27
N LEU A 395 -1.05 -18.65 7.77
CA LEU A 395 -1.39 -20.00 7.35
C LEU A 395 -1.34 -20.08 5.83
N ASN A 396 -0.50 -20.98 5.31
CA ASN A 396 -0.57 -21.31 3.88
C ASN A 396 -1.84 -22.10 3.59
N LEU A 397 -2.82 -21.45 2.98
CA LEU A 397 -4.09 -22.08 2.66
C LEU A 397 -3.93 -23.18 1.61
N ILE A 398 -2.94 -23.16 0.71
CA ILE A 398 -2.70 -24.31 -0.19
C ILE A 398 -2.38 -25.57 0.59
N GLU A 399 -1.48 -25.50 1.56
CA GLU A 399 -1.06 -26.69 2.31
C GLU A 399 -2.23 -27.29 3.09
N LYS A 400 -3.19 -26.45 3.51
CA LYS A 400 -4.46 -26.89 4.06
C LYS A 400 -5.44 -27.37 2.98
N MET A 401 -5.48 -26.73 1.81
CA MET A 401 -6.32 -27.08 0.68
C MET A 401 -5.86 -28.34 -0.03
N ALA A 402 -4.60 -28.79 0.07
CA ALA A 402 -4.17 -30.09 -0.43
C ALA A 402 -4.88 -31.27 0.31
N GLU A 403 -5.45 -31.02 1.49
CA GLU A 403 -6.39 -31.94 2.14
C GLU A 403 -7.82 -31.88 1.54
N PHE A 404 -8.14 -30.83 0.77
CA PHE A 404 -9.47 -30.52 0.20
C PHE A 404 -9.53 -30.48 -1.36
N GLU A 405 -8.40 -30.43 -2.08
CA GLU A 405 -8.26 -30.25 -3.54
C GLU A 405 -8.89 -31.38 -4.36
N ASN A 406 -9.29 -32.45 -3.70
CA ASN A 406 -10.03 -33.56 -4.29
C ASN A 406 -11.47 -33.22 -4.74
N ILE A 407 -11.95 -32.00 -4.48
CA ILE A 407 -13.33 -31.57 -4.80
C ILE A 407 -13.40 -30.74 -6.09
N LEU A 408 -12.31 -30.09 -6.53
CA LEU A 408 -12.36 -29.03 -7.56
C LEU A 408 -12.06 -29.45 -9.00
N ILE A 409 -11.66 -30.69 -9.25
CA ILE A 409 -11.37 -31.16 -10.62
C ILE A 409 -12.64 -31.57 -11.38
N ASP A 410 -13.74 -31.90 -10.70
CA ASP A 410 -14.96 -32.38 -11.38
C ASP A 410 -15.85 -31.27 -11.98
N GLU A 411 -15.80 -30.03 -11.49
CA GLU A 411 -16.70 -28.97 -11.98
C GLU A 411 -16.15 -28.14 -13.17
N GLN A 412 -14.86 -28.22 -13.48
CA GLN A 412 -14.28 -27.50 -14.65
C GLN A 412 -14.05 -28.37 -15.89
N LEU A 413 -14.25 -29.69 -15.81
CA LEU A 413 -14.15 -30.60 -16.96
C LEU A 413 -15.51 -31.00 -17.55
N SER A 414 -16.63 -30.58 -16.97
CA SER A 414 -17.97 -30.86 -17.53
C SER A 414 -18.53 -29.74 -18.43
N SER A 415 -17.75 -28.70 -18.73
CA SER A 415 -18.18 -27.60 -19.63
C SER A 415 -17.10 -27.16 -20.62
N TYR A 416 -16.37 -28.13 -21.20
CA TYR A 416 -15.64 -27.96 -22.45
C TYR A 416 -16.33 -28.71 -23.58
#